data_AF-A0A7J4IEN7-F1
#
_entry.id   AF-A0A7J4IEN7-F1
#
_cell.length_a   1.000
_cell.length_b   1.000
_cell.length_c   1.000
_cell.angle_alpha   90.00
_cell.angle_beta   90.00
_cell.angle_gamma   90.00
#
_symmetry.space_group_name_H-M   'P 1'
#
loop_
_entity.id
_entity.type
_entity.pdbx_description
1 polymer ?
#
loop_
_entity_poly.entity_id
_entity_poly.type
_entity_poly.pdbx_seq_one_letter_code
_entity_poly.pdbx_strand_id
1 'polypeptide(L)'
;MDTIDAILKTAAGRADEAEVYLSRAESVGAELSRDRVRIGQASHAIGLGIRVFAGGRVGASSTNDPSRWEACLEAALAALRLADPQPWHGLPGPVALPAEPLAFDPAVTLAPDTVAALLDAMKAGAAGH
;
A
#
# COMPACT_ATOMS: atom_id res chain seq x y z
N MET A 1 -20.13 -4.34 -4.28
CA MET A 1 -19.21 -5.41 -3.82
C MET A 1 -17.84 -4.77 -3.74
N ASP A 2 -17.13 -4.92 -2.63
CA ASP A 2 -15.77 -4.39 -2.46
C ASP A 2 -14.86 -4.94 -3.58
N THR A 3 -13.92 -4.14 -4.09
CA THR A 3 -12.92 -4.58 -5.09
C THR A 3 -12.12 -5.77 -4.55
N ILE A 4 -11.78 -5.77 -3.25
CA ILE A 4 -11.06 -6.88 -2.61
C ILE A 4 -11.91 -8.16 -2.65
N ASP A 5 -13.18 -8.08 -2.27
CA ASP A 5 -14.10 -9.22 -2.30
C ASP A 5 -14.25 -9.77 -3.73
N ALA A 6 -14.33 -8.89 -4.73
CA ALA A 6 -14.47 -9.27 -6.13
C ALA A 6 -13.22 -10.05 -6.62
N ILE A 7 -12.03 -9.59 -6.26
CA ILE A 7 -10.77 -10.28 -6.56
C ILE A 7 -10.74 -11.66 -5.90
N LEU A 8 -10.99 -11.73 -4.58
CA LEU A 8 -10.96 -12.98 -3.83
C LEU A 8 -11.97 -14.00 -4.37
N LYS A 9 -13.19 -13.56 -4.67
CA LYS A 9 -14.22 -14.43 -5.28
C LYS A 9 -13.78 -14.97 -6.64
N THR A 10 -13.12 -14.14 -7.45
CA THR A 10 -12.63 -14.56 -8.77
C THR A 10 -11.45 -15.52 -8.65
N ALA A 11 -10.58 -15.33 -7.66
CA ALA A 11 -9.42 -16.19 -7.41
C ALA A 11 -9.80 -17.56 -6.84
N ALA A 12 -10.87 -17.66 -6.05
CA ALA A 12 -11.29 -18.90 -5.36
C ALA A 12 -11.55 -20.11 -6.28
N GLY A 13 -11.82 -19.89 -7.57
CA GLY A 13 -11.99 -20.96 -8.55
C GLY A 13 -10.72 -21.32 -9.34
N ARG A 14 -9.59 -20.69 -9.02
CA ARG A 14 -8.40 -20.64 -9.89
C ARG A 14 -7.08 -20.84 -9.15
N ALA A 15 -7.11 -20.81 -7.83
CA ALA A 15 -5.99 -21.01 -6.92
C ALA A 15 -6.52 -21.71 -5.64
N ASP A 16 -5.64 -22.38 -4.91
CA ASP A 16 -5.98 -23.01 -3.63
C ASP A 16 -6.23 -21.94 -2.56
N GLU A 17 -5.41 -20.87 -2.59
CA GLU A 17 -5.50 -19.73 -1.69
C GLU A 17 -5.13 -18.43 -2.42
N ALA A 18 -5.65 -17.30 -1.93
CA ALA A 18 -5.34 -15.98 -2.44
C ALA A 18 -5.26 -14.94 -1.31
N GLU A 19 -4.35 -14.00 -1.46
CA GLU A 19 -4.20 -12.82 -0.61
C GLU A 19 -4.29 -11.57 -1.48
N VAL A 20 -5.03 -10.58 -1.00
CA VAL A 20 -5.21 -9.29 -1.68
C VAL A 20 -4.94 -8.20 -0.66
N TYR A 21 -4.12 -7.22 -1.04
CA TYR A 21 -3.82 -6.05 -0.21
C TYR A 21 -3.97 -4.78 -1.05
N LEU A 22 -4.63 -3.77 -0.47
CA LEU A 22 -4.80 -2.44 -1.07
C LEU A 22 -4.26 -1.40 -0.09
N SER A 23 -3.33 -0.57 -0.54
CA SER A 23 -2.87 0.62 0.19
C SER A 23 -3.24 1.90 -0.54
N ARG A 24 -3.46 2.93 0.26
CA ARG A 24 -3.57 4.32 -0.19
C ARG A 24 -2.72 5.17 0.74
N ALA A 25 -2.02 6.14 0.17
CA ALA A 25 -1.23 7.09 0.92
C ALA A 25 -1.33 8.47 0.27
N GLU A 26 -1.41 9.48 1.10
CA GLU A 26 -1.39 10.88 0.70
C GLU A 26 -0.36 11.60 1.54
N SER A 27 0.39 12.52 0.94
CA SER A 27 1.33 13.34 1.69
C SER A 27 1.48 14.73 1.11
N VAL A 28 1.81 15.67 1.99
CA VAL A 28 2.26 17.02 1.65
C VAL A 28 3.62 17.23 2.30
N GLY A 29 4.51 17.94 1.61
CA GLY A 29 5.85 18.17 2.10
C GLY A 29 6.52 19.34 1.40
N ALA A 30 7.63 19.78 1.96
CA ALA A 30 8.46 20.79 1.35
C ALA A 30 9.93 20.56 1.68
N GLU A 31 10.80 21.00 0.79
CA GLU A 31 12.25 20.89 0.95
C GLU A 31 12.87 22.29 0.92
N LEU A 32 13.74 22.60 1.88
CA LEU A 32 14.48 23.86 1.89
C LEU A 32 15.81 23.74 1.17
N SER A 33 16.21 24.84 0.56
CA SER A 33 17.61 25.12 0.23
C SER A 33 17.99 26.45 0.87
N ARG A 34 18.93 26.40 1.82
CA ARG A 34 19.25 27.51 2.73
C ARG A 34 18.00 27.97 3.50
N ASP A 35 17.57 29.21 3.31
CA ASP A 35 16.45 29.86 4.00
C ASP A 35 15.14 29.83 3.20
N ARG A 36 15.15 29.24 2.00
CA ARG A 36 14.01 29.27 1.06
C ARG A 36 13.48 27.89 0.75
N VAL A 37 12.16 27.80 0.60
CA VAL A 37 11.52 26.59 0.06
C VAL A 37 11.94 26.43 -1.39
N ARG A 38 12.49 25.26 -1.69
CA ARG A 38 12.94 24.87 -3.03
C ARG A 38 11.89 24.03 -3.74
N ILE A 39 11.26 23.10 -3.02
CA ILE A 39 10.20 22.22 -3.55
C ILE A 39 9.03 22.23 -2.56
N GLY A 40 7.81 22.39 -3.08
CA GLY A 40 6.59 21.94 -2.43
C GLY A 40 6.10 20.67 -3.12
N GLN A 41 5.67 19.68 -2.35
CA GLN A 41 5.23 18.38 -2.83
C GLN A 41 3.84 18.07 -2.28
N ALA A 42 2.95 17.59 -3.16
CA ALA A 42 1.75 16.86 -2.79
C ALA A 42 1.78 15.54 -3.56
N SER A 43 1.56 14.42 -2.90
CA SER A 43 1.50 13.11 -3.55
C SER A 43 0.29 12.32 -3.10
N HIS A 44 -0.20 11.52 -4.04
CA HIS A 44 -1.21 10.48 -3.82
C HIS A 44 -0.64 9.19 -4.41
N ALA A 45 -0.69 8.12 -3.62
CA ALA A 45 -0.24 6.80 -4.00
C ALA A 45 -1.34 5.79 -3.69
N ILE A 46 -1.57 4.88 -4.63
CA ILE A 46 -2.45 3.73 -4.45
C ILE A 46 -1.73 2.49 -4.99
N GLY A 47 -1.87 1.38 -4.29
CA GLY A 47 -1.22 0.13 -4.66
C GLY A 47 -2.10 -1.06 -4.33
N LEU A 48 -2.35 -1.90 -5.32
CA LEU A 48 -3.02 -3.18 -5.19
C LEU A 48 -2.00 -4.30 -5.40
N GLY A 49 -1.88 -5.21 -4.46
CA GLY A 49 -1.09 -6.44 -4.59
C GLY A 49 -1.99 -7.67 -4.51
N ILE A 50 -1.72 -8.66 -5.35
CA ILE A 50 -2.42 -9.94 -5.39
C ILE A 50 -1.36 -11.05 -5.33
N ARG A 51 -1.50 -11.96 -4.36
CA ARG A 51 -0.74 -13.21 -4.30
C ARG A 51 -1.69 -14.39 -4.38
N VAL A 52 -1.32 -15.40 -5.13
CA VAL A 52 -2.08 -16.64 -5.34
C VAL A 52 -1.19 -17.84 -5.11
N PHE A 53 -1.78 -18.91 -4.58
CA PHE A 53 -1.09 -20.13 -4.20
C PHE A 53 -1.79 -21.33 -4.85
N ALA A 54 -1.04 -22.23 -5.47
CA ALA A 54 -1.61 -23.48 -6.01
C ALA A 54 -0.56 -24.59 -6.04
N GLY A 55 -0.83 -25.74 -5.41
CA GLY A 55 0.05 -26.90 -5.43
C GLY A 55 1.48 -26.61 -4.96
N GLY A 56 1.63 -25.76 -3.93
CA GLY A 56 2.91 -25.31 -3.39
C GLY A 56 3.62 -24.25 -4.25
N ARG A 57 3.03 -23.79 -5.36
CA ARG A 57 3.57 -22.70 -6.19
C ARG A 57 3.00 -21.37 -5.74
N VAL A 58 3.76 -20.29 -5.93
CA VAL A 58 3.33 -18.93 -5.58
C VAL A 58 3.44 -18.02 -6.80
N GLY A 59 2.36 -17.31 -7.08
CA GLY A 59 2.31 -16.27 -8.11
C GLY A 59 1.91 -14.94 -7.49
N ALA A 60 2.53 -13.86 -7.94
CA ALA A 60 2.26 -12.53 -7.42
C ALA A 60 2.26 -11.48 -8.52
N SER A 61 1.43 -10.46 -8.36
CA SER A 61 1.44 -9.26 -9.20
C SER A 61 0.94 -8.06 -8.41
N SER A 62 1.25 -6.87 -8.89
CA SER A 62 0.79 -5.62 -8.30
C SER A 62 0.52 -4.55 -9.35
N THR A 63 -0.38 -3.61 -9.04
CA THR A 63 -0.74 -2.48 -9.90
C THR A 63 -0.99 -1.24 -9.04
N ASN A 64 -0.69 -0.06 -9.59
CA ASN A 64 -1.11 1.23 -9.02
C ASN A 64 -2.45 1.71 -9.61
N ASP A 65 -3.11 0.88 -10.40
CA ASP A 65 -4.45 1.12 -10.93
C ASP A 65 -5.37 -0.05 -10.53
N PRO A 66 -6.12 0.06 -9.42
CA PRO A 66 -7.01 -1.00 -8.96
C PRO A 66 -8.16 -1.30 -9.91
N SER A 67 -8.48 -0.42 -10.87
CA SER A 67 -9.50 -0.70 -11.89
C SER A 67 -9.06 -1.79 -12.86
N ARG A 68 -7.76 -2.12 -12.89
CA ARG A 68 -7.15 -3.16 -13.74
C ARG A 68 -6.84 -4.44 -12.96
N TRP A 69 -7.56 -4.70 -11.88
CA TRP A 69 -7.28 -5.83 -10.99
C TRP A 69 -7.39 -7.19 -11.72
N GLU A 70 -8.25 -7.32 -12.73
CA GLU A 70 -8.37 -8.56 -13.51
C GLU A 70 -7.07 -8.91 -14.20
N ALA A 71 -6.45 -7.93 -14.88
CA ALA A 71 -5.16 -8.11 -15.54
C ALA A 71 -4.04 -8.41 -14.53
N CYS A 72 -4.11 -7.81 -13.34
CA CYS A 72 -3.18 -8.09 -12.25
C CYS A 72 -3.33 -9.54 -11.74
N LEU A 73 -4.57 -10.01 -11.55
CA LEU A 73 -4.86 -11.39 -11.17
C LEU A 73 -4.39 -12.38 -12.24
N GLU A 74 -4.64 -12.10 -13.53
CA GLU A 74 -4.14 -12.94 -14.62
C GLU A 74 -2.61 -13.06 -14.61
N ALA A 75 -1.91 -11.95 -14.36
CA ALA A 75 -0.45 -11.95 -14.27
C ALA A 75 0.04 -12.79 -13.07
N ALA A 76 -0.63 -12.70 -11.92
CA ALA A 76 -0.30 -13.52 -10.75
C ALA A 76 -0.53 -15.02 -11.03
N LEU A 77 -1.63 -15.37 -11.69
CA LEU A 77 -1.95 -16.76 -12.08
C LEU A 77 -1.02 -17.30 -13.18
N ALA A 78 -0.56 -16.45 -14.09
CA ALA A 78 0.46 -16.83 -15.07
C ALA A 78 1.81 -17.12 -14.37
N ALA A 79 2.17 -16.31 -13.36
CA ALA A 79 3.39 -16.51 -12.58
C ALA A 79 3.40 -17.87 -11.84
N LEU A 80 2.24 -18.36 -11.36
CA LEU A 80 2.14 -19.71 -10.77
C LEU A 80 2.67 -20.81 -11.69
N ARG A 81 2.44 -20.69 -13.00
CA ARG A 81 2.85 -21.72 -13.98
C ARG A 81 4.36 -21.80 -14.16
N LEU A 82 5.07 -20.73 -13.82
CA LEU A 82 6.52 -20.60 -13.95
C LEU A 82 7.24 -20.86 -12.62
N ALA A 83 6.55 -20.73 -11.49
CA ALA A 83 7.12 -20.89 -10.15
C ALA A 83 7.29 -22.36 -9.79
N ASP A 84 8.43 -22.74 -9.20
CA ASP A 84 8.64 -24.08 -8.66
C ASP A 84 7.81 -24.32 -7.38
N PRO A 85 7.35 -25.57 -7.14
CA PRO A 85 6.69 -25.90 -5.89
C PRO A 85 7.64 -25.79 -4.70
N GLN A 86 7.16 -25.23 -3.61
CA GLN A 86 7.86 -25.13 -2.33
C GLN A 86 6.96 -25.62 -1.19
N PRO A 87 7.53 -26.04 -0.04
CA PRO A 87 6.75 -26.32 1.16
C PRO A 87 5.94 -25.08 1.55
N TRP A 88 4.61 -25.21 1.51
CA TRP A 88 3.66 -24.16 1.88
C TRP A 88 2.61 -24.75 2.81
N HIS A 89 2.45 -24.14 3.98
CA HIS A 89 1.57 -24.64 5.05
C HIS A 89 0.23 -23.90 5.13
N GLY A 90 -0.08 -23.09 4.12
CA GLY A 90 -1.27 -22.27 4.09
C GLY A 90 -1.03 -20.85 4.59
N LEU A 91 -1.96 -19.97 4.24
CA LEU A 91 -2.08 -18.64 4.80
C LEU A 91 -2.46 -18.72 6.29
N PRO A 92 -2.14 -17.68 7.08
CA PRO A 92 -2.64 -17.55 8.43
C PRO A 92 -4.17 -17.62 8.45
N GLY A 93 -4.73 -18.38 9.40
CA GLY A 93 -6.16 -18.41 9.63
C GLY A 93 -6.68 -17.05 10.14
N PRO A 94 -7.99 -16.77 9.99
CA PRO A 94 -8.59 -15.56 10.52
C PRO A 94 -8.38 -15.44 12.03
N VAL A 95 -7.99 -14.26 12.48
CA VAL A 95 -7.85 -13.92 13.91
C VAL A 95 -8.54 -12.59 14.18
N ALA A 96 -9.09 -12.43 15.37
CA ALA A 96 -9.62 -11.15 15.82
C ALA A 96 -8.46 -10.16 15.99
N LEU A 97 -8.48 -9.09 15.20
CA LEU A 97 -7.54 -7.98 15.33
C LEU A 97 -8.16 -6.88 16.20
N PRO A 98 -7.36 -6.13 16.98
CA PRO A 98 -7.83 -4.91 17.64
C PRO A 98 -8.43 -3.95 16.60
N ALA A 99 -9.61 -3.41 16.90
CA ALA A 99 -10.27 -2.43 16.03
C ALA A 99 -9.63 -1.03 16.11
N GLU A 100 -8.81 -0.79 17.13
CA GLU A 100 -8.14 0.48 17.33
C GLU A 100 -6.93 0.60 16.39
N PRO A 101 -6.83 1.69 15.60
CA PRO A 101 -5.68 1.91 14.73
C PRO A 101 -4.38 1.99 15.54
N LEU A 102 -3.36 1.24 15.11
CA LEU A 102 -2.07 1.23 15.80
C LEU A 102 -1.35 2.58 15.76
N ALA A 103 -1.48 3.31 14.64
CA ALA A 103 -0.74 4.54 14.37
C ALA A 103 -1.55 5.48 13.47
N PHE A 104 -2.71 5.92 13.97
CA PHE A 104 -3.53 6.94 13.31
C PHE A 104 -3.76 8.10 14.27
N ASP A 105 -3.22 9.26 13.93
CA ASP A 105 -3.47 10.51 14.66
C ASP A 105 -4.44 11.38 13.84
N PRO A 106 -5.69 11.56 14.27
CA PRO A 106 -6.67 12.39 13.55
C PRO A 106 -6.32 13.88 13.56
N ALA A 107 -5.39 14.35 14.42
CA ALA A 107 -4.93 15.73 14.42
C ALA A 107 -3.97 16.03 13.26
N VAL A 108 -3.38 15.00 12.63
CA VAL A 108 -2.51 15.17 11.47
C VAL A 108 -3.36 15.49 10.24
N THR A 109 -3.14 16.67 9.67
CA THR A 109 -3.85 17.14 8.47
C THR A 109 -2.88 17.42 7.33
N LEU A 110 -3.31 17.17 6.09
CA LEU A 110 -2.51 17.39 4.87
C LEU A 110 -2.59 18.84 4.38
N ALA A 111 -2.56 19.81 5.29
CA ALA A 111 -2.63 21.23 4.95
C ALA A 111 -1.23 21.78 4.62
N PRO A 112 -1.04 22.49 3.49
CA PRO A 112 0.22 23.16 3.18
C PRO A 112 0.69 24.13 4.28
N ASP A 113 -0.26 24.77 4.98
CA ASP A 113 0.04 25.68 6.09
C ASP A 113 0.72 24.96 7.27
N THR A 114 0.37 23.69 7.52
CA THR A 114 1.05 22.85 8.51
C THR A 114 2.51 22.65 8.12
N VAL A 115 2.79 22.41 6.84
CA VAL A 115 4.16 22.27 6.34
C VAL A 115 4.92 23.60 6.51
N ALA A 116 4.31 24.72 6.14
CA ALA A 116 4.93 26.05 6.30
C ALA A 116 5.27 26.35 7.77
N ALA A 117 4.34 26.09 8.69
CA ALA A 117 4.56 26.27 10.12
C ALA A 117 5.70 25.40 10.67
N LEU A 118 5.79 24.13 10.22
CA LEU A 118 6.89 23.24 10.58
C LEU A 118 8.24 23.78 10.09
N LEU A 119 8.29 24.35 8.88
CA LEU A 119 9.51 24.94 8.33
C LEU A 119 9.94 26.19 9.08
N ASP A 120 8.99 27.05 9.46
CA ASP A 120 9.28 28.25 10.23
C ASP A 120 9.77 27.92 11.65
N ALA A 121 9.14 26.93 12.30
CA ALA A 121 9.61 26.42 13.58
C ALA A 121 11.02 25.83 13.50
N MET A 122 11.30 25.05 12.44
CA MET A 122 12.63 24.50 12.18
C MET A 122 13.68 25.60 11.98
N LYS A 123 13.39 26.64 11.20
CA LYS A 123 14.29 27.80 11.00
C LYS A 123 14.53 28.56 12.29
N ALA A 124 13.48 28.82 13.07
CA ALA A 124 13.58 29.54 14.34
C ALA A 124 14.47 28.78 15.34
N GLY A 125 14.29 27.46 15.43
CA GLY A 125 15.15 26.60 16.26
C GLY A 125 16.61 26.60 15.81
N ALA A 126 16.86 26.57 14.49
CA ALA A 126 18.22 26.61 13.95
C ALA A 126 18.94 27.94 14.17
N ALA A 127 18.23 29.08 14.19
CA ALA A 127 18.82 30.40 14.39
C ALA A 127 19.24 30.67 15.85
N GLY A 128 18.79 29.85 16.80
CA GLY A 128 19.12 29.96 18.23
C GLY A 128 20.45 29.30 18.65
N HIS A 129 21.18 28.69 17.71
CA HIS A 129 22.44 27.97 17.91
C HIS A 129 23.48 28.39 16.89
#